data_AF-A0A6G0VYX7-F1
#
_entry.id   AF-A0A6G0VYX7-F1
#
_cell.length_a   1.000
_cell.length_b   1.000
_cell.length_c   1.000
_cell.angle_alpha   90.00
_cell.angle_beta   90.00
_cell.angle_gamma   90.00
#
_symmetry.space_group_name_H-M   'P 1'
#
loop_
_entity.id
_entity.type
_entity.pdbx_description
1 polymer ?
#
loop_
_entity_poly.entity_id
_entity_poly.type
_entity_poly.pdbx_seq_one_letter_code
_entity_poly.pdbx_strand_id
1 'polypeptide(L)'
;MTSNPDIIITCGFQTIFYEAVQNNKKGMTLANCGHVINCTEVIINDGISFIKSLVIRQASVSNPPYEVKLEVSKSLKLYYCPAGAGKKCKHIAALVHYINQEDVKSKTDFEKQWGKPSKAGEEKYKKGKTISELFIPKKKFKANDLQEINHIELVSNYNILDIPCSFTKLLSVETKTELERECESCVKGLVDQTEINELYSRHGPSLDFILVRQKLMNFSNFNNFYKFPLNINEYNYYLNNIVVNDNKMIKIFIQTIKQSESKTWVEQRQKRISATKTHQVINTRMSYQKVANILMSNSVLKGKASINVCYGLMTEKIAIESYLKTYTECDYIECGLVIHTEYPWLCASPDGLIIKNGKVDRVLEIKCPISCTNTPIETDRKLNLSYLKYDSYGKV
;
A
#
# COMPACT_ATOMS: atom_id res chain seq x y z
N MET A 1 26.45 10.32 35.27
CA MET A 1 26.39 8.85 35.35
C MET A 1 24.97 8.42 34.99
N THR A 2 24.71 8.24 33.70
CA THR A 2 23.43 7.73 33.20
C THR A 2 23.52 6.21 33.21
N SER A 3 22.92 5.56 34.20
CA SER A 3 22.80 4.10 34.27
C SER A 3 22.01 3.62 33.04
N ASN A 4 22.64 2.81 32.19
CA ASN A 4 21.94 2.13 31.10
C ASN A 4 20.77 1.30 31.67
N PRO A 5 19.62 1.26 30.98
CA PRO A 5 18.43 0.55 31.46
C PRO A 5 18.67 -0.96 31.54
N ASP A 6 18.16 -1.60 32.60
CA ASP A 6 18.20 -3.05 32.78
C ASP A 6 17.48 -3.76 31.62
N ILE A 7 18.12 -4.77 31.03
CA ILE A 7 17.53 -5.55 29.93
C ILE A 7 16.66 -6.64 30.54
N ILE A 8 15.37 -6.65 30.21
CA ILE A 8 14.40 -7.66 30.67
C ILE A 8 14.09 -8.63 29.53
N ILE A 9 14.45 -9.89 29.70
CA ILE A 9 14.17 -10.99 28.78
C ILE A 9 13.00 -11.81 29.34
N THR A 10 12.00 -12.08 28.50
CA THR A 10 10.78 -12.81 28.90
C THR A 10 10.66 -14.20 28.27
N CYS A 11 11.57 -14.58 27.37
CA CYS A 11 11.60 -15.89 26.70
C CYS A 11 13.00 -16.16 26.11
N GLY A 12 13.31 -17.43 25.81
CA GLY A 12 14.59 -17.79 25.18
C GLY A 12 15.77 -17.81 26.16
N PHE A 13 15.51 -18.21 27.40
CA PHE A 13 16.49 -18.26 28.49
C PHE A 13 17.66 -19.21 28.17
N GLN A 14 18.85 -18.87 28.67
CA GLN A 14 20.01 -19.76 28.56
C GLN A 14 19.76 -21.08 29.31
N THR A 15 20.07 -22.21 28.68
CA THR A 15 19.95 -23.54 29.33
C THR A 15 20.80 -23.60 30.59
N ILE A 16 20.17 -23.97 31.71
CA ILE A 16 20.85 -24.08 33.01
C ILE A 16 21.15 -25.53 33.31
N PHE A 17 22.44 -25.85 33.35
CA PHE A 17 22.93 -27.11 33.91
C PHE A 17 22.82 -27.07 35.43
N TYR A 18 21.89 -27.84 35.98
CA TYR A 18 21.62 -27.91 37.41
C TYR A 18 22.11 -29.24 37.97
N GLU A 19 23.29 -29.22 38.59
CA GLU A 19 23.95 -30.41 39.14
C GLU A 19 23.39 -30.86 40.51
N ALA A 20 22.38 -30.17 41.05
CA ALA A 20 21.77 -30.59 42.31
C ALA A 20 20.71 -31.68 42.08
N VAL A 21 21.19 -32.92 42.14
CA VAL A 21 20.43 -34.14 42.44
C VAL A 21 19.38 -34.48 41.38
N GLN A 22 19.82 -35.38 40.49
CA GLN A 22 18.97 -36.31 39.75
C GLN A 22 17.73 -36.71 40.60
N ASN A 23 16.53 -36.52 40.07
CA ASN A 23 15.23 -36.94 40.63
C ASN A 23 14.50 -36.02 41.63
N ASN A 24 14.48 -34.70 41.45
CA ASN A 24 13.40 -33.90 42.06
C ASN A 24 12.08 -34.04 41.26
N LYS A 25 11.51 -35.26 41.23
CA LYS A 25 10.24 -35.57 40.53
C LYS A 25 9.14 -34.57 40.89
N LYS A 26 9.09 -34.12 42.15
CA LYS A 26 8.12 -33.11 42.63
C LYS A 26 8.28 -31.75 41.95
N GLY A 27 9.51 -31.30 41.69
CA GLY A 27 9.78 -30.05 40.96
C GLY A 27 9.38 -30.14 39.48
N MET A 28 9.69 -31.27 38.85
CA MET A 28 9.29 -31.55 37.47
C MET A 28 7.76 -31.59 37.31
N THR A 29 7.07 -32.28 38.22
CA THR A 29 5.60 -32.30 38.24
C THR A 29 5.02 -30.88 38.42
N LEU A 30 5.60 -30.06 39.30
CA LEU A 30 5.17 -28.67 39.49
C LEU A 30 5.29 -27.83 38.21
N ALA A 31 6.40 -27.95 37.49
CA ALA A 31 6.60 -27.26 36.22
C ALA A 31 5.60 -27.73 35.16
N ASN A 32 5.44 -29.05 34.99
CA ASN A 32 4.52 -29.63 34.01
C ASN A 32 3.05 -29.31 34.31
N CYS A 33 2.69 -29.14 35.59
CA CYS A 33 1.37 -28.70 36.01
C CYS A 33 1.18 -27.17 35.93
N GLY A 34 2.09 -26.42 35.31
CA GLY A 34 1.94 -24.97 35.08
C GLY A 34 2.03 -24.11 36.34
N HIS A 35 2.71 -24.57 37.40
CA HIS A 35 2.81 -23.82 38.65
C HIS A 35 3.92 -22.76 38.67
N VAL A 36 4.76 -22.72 37.63
CA VAL A 36 5.78 -21.67 37.42
C VAL A 36 5.19 -20.65 36.45
N ILE A 37 5.11 -19.39 36.88
CA ILE A 37 4.53 -18.29 36.10
C ILE A 37 5.44 -17.05 36.16
N ASN A 38 5.28 -16.16 35.19
CA ASN A 38 6.00 -14.88 35.08
C ASN A 38 7.52 -15.03 35.23
N CYS A 39 8.11 -15.97 34.48
CA CYS A 39 9.56 -16.11 34.40
C CYS A 39 10.14 -14.95 33.60
N THR A 40 11.11 -14.25 34.17
CA THR A 40 11.79 -13.11 33.55
C THR A 40 13.27 -13.14 33.93
N GLU A 41 14.14 -12.84 32.98
CA GLU A 41 15.57 -12.69 33.21
C GLU A 41 15.92 -11.20 33.12
N VAL A 42 16.54 -10.66 34.17
CA VAL A 42 16.98 -9.27 34.24
C VAL A 42 18.50 -9.27 34.19
N ILE A 43 19.05 -8.66 33.15
CA ILE A 43 20.50 -8.49 32.98
C ILE A 43 20.87 -7.10 33.50
N ILE A 44 21.72 -7.08 34.53
CA ILE A 44 22.25 -5.85 35.13
C ILE A 44 23.64 -5.57 34.53
N ASN A 45 24.00 -4.28 34.40
CA ASN A 45 25.18 -3.76 33.68
C ASN A 45 26.54 -4.39 34.04
N ASP A 46 26.67 -5.12 35.15
CA ASP A 46 27.90 -5.79 35.60
C ASP A 46 28.06 -7.24 35.09
N GLY A 47 27.22 -7.67 34.12
CA GLY A 47 27.28 -9.02 33.57
C GLY A 47 26.69 -10.10 34.49
N ILE A 48 25.96 -9.68 35.52
CA ILE A 48 25.19 -10.53 36.42
C ILE A 48 23.74 -10.56 35.91
N SER A 49 23.23 -11.73 35.54
CA SER A 49 21.82 -11.90 35.19
C SER A 49 21.06 -12.64 36.29
N PHE A 50 19.83 -12.20 36.55
CA PHE A 50 18.92 -12.78 37.53
C PHE A 50 17.65 -13.26 36.86
N ILE A 51 17.36 -14.54 36.99
CA ILE A 51 16.07 -15.11 36.58
C ILE A 51 15.14 -15.11 37.78
N LYS A 52 14.01 -14.42 37.65
CA LYS A 52 12.93 -14.35 38.65
C LYS A 52 11.67 -15.00 38.10
N SER A 53 11.03 -15.84 38.92
CA SER A 53 9.72 -16.39 38.62
C SER A 53 8.83 -16.43 39.87
N LEU A 54 7.53 -16.60 39.65
CA LEU A 54 6.55 -16.83 40.71
C LEU A 54 6.13 -18.31 40.67
N VAL A 55 6.22 -19.00 41.80
CA VAL A 55 5.86 -20.43 41.91
C VAL A 55 4.67 -20.61 42.86
N ILE A 56 3.56 -21.12 42.33
CA ILE A 56 2.29 -21.28 43.05
C ILE A 56 2.45 -22.29 44.19
N ARG A 57 1.89 -21.97 45.37
CA ARG A 57 1.93 -22.82 46.56
C ARG A 57 0.90 -23.96 46.44
N GLN A 58 1.31 -25.20 46.72
CA GLN A 58 0.40 -26.36 46.66
C GLN A 58 -0.55 -26.46 47.86
N ALA A 59 -0.08 -26.13 49.06
CA ALA A 59 -0.82 -26.35 50.32
C ALA A 59 -1.49 -25.08 50.88
N SER A 60 -1.12 -23.91 50.37
CA SER A 60 -1.64 -22.62 50.83
C SER A 60 -1.96 -21.75 49.62
N VAL A 61 -2.88 -22.21 48.78
CA VAL A 61 -3.26 -21.59 47.50
C VAL A 61 -3.85 -20.18 47.66
N SER A 62 -4.33 -19.84 48.86
CA SER A 62 -4.82 -18.49 49.21
C SER A 62 -3.70 -17.47 49.47
N ASN A 63 -2.46 -17.93 49.69
CA ASN A 63 -1.31 -17.05 49.89
C ASN A 63 -0.60 -16.74 48.57
N PRO A 64 0.06 -15.58 48.46
CA PRO A 64 0.76 -15.19 47.24
C PRO A 64 1.84 -16.23 46.86
N PRO A 65 2.04 -16.49 45.55
CA PRO A 65 3.07 -17.39 45.05
C PRO A 65 4.46 -17.08 45.64
N TYR A 66 5.32 -18.10 45.74
CA TYR A 66 6.70 -17.89 46.14
C TYR A 66 7.48 -17.20 45.03
N GLU A 67 8.09 -16.06 45.34
CA GLU A 67 9.06 -15.43 44.45
C GLU A 67 10.39 -16.17 44.53
N VAL A 68 10.73 -16.87 43.45
CA VAL A 68 11.93 -17.67 43.31
C VAL A 68 12.92 -16.91 42.44
N LYS A 69 14.16 -16.77 42.89
CA LYS A 69 15.23 -16.09 42.15
C LYS A 69 16.43 -17.00 41.97
N LEU A 70 17.02 -16.91 40.79
CA LEU A 70 18.22 -17.62 40.38
C LEU A 70 19.21 -16.62 39.79
N GLU A 71 20.41 -16.58 40.33
CA GLU A 71 21.50 -15.80 39.75
C GLU A 71 22.31 -16.67 38.78
N VAL A 72 22.53 -16.17 37.57
CA VAL A 72 23.25 -16.83 36.49
C VAL A 72 24.56 -16.06 36.24
N SER A 73 25.47 -16.06 37.22
CA SER A 73 26.84 -15.58 37.00
C SER A 73 27.71 -16.70 36.42
N LYS A 74 28.78 -16.34 35.69
CA LYS A 74 29.69 -17.30 35.03
C LYS A 74 30.38 -18.29 35.98
N SER A 75 30.31 -18.10 37.29
CA SER A 75 31.07 -18.90 38.26
C SER A 75 30.37 -19.17 39.61
N LEU A 76 29.27 -18.50 39.96
CA LEU A 76 28.49 -18.75 41.18
C LEU A 76 26.98 -18.70 40.91
N LYS A 77 26.29 -19.83 41.13
CA LYS A 77 24.82 -19.92 41.06
C LYS A 77 24.23 -19.76 42.45
N LEU A 78 23.64 -18.60 42.74
CA LEU A 78 22.91 -18.34 43.98
C LEU A 78 21.41 -18.66 43.81
N TYR A 79 20.83 -19.33 44.80
CA TYR A 79 19.45 -19.84 44.76
C TYR A 79 18.64 -19.25 45.90
N TYR A 80 17.58 -18.49 45.58
CA TYR A 80 16.69 -17.93 46.58
C TYR A 80 15.27 -18.50 46.45
N CYS A 81 14.79 -19.11 47.52
CA CYS A 81 13.40 -19.53 47.63
C CYS A 81 12.89 -19.28 49.06
N PRO A 82 11.79 -18.53 49.23
CA PRO A 82 11.19 -18.26 50.55
C PRO A 82 10.73 -19.51 51.32
N ALA A 83 10.62 -20.67 50.66
CA ALA A 83 10.27 -21.94 51.28
C ALA A 83 11.43 -22.62 52.05
N GLY A 84 12.63 -22.02 52.09
CA GLY A 84 13.66 -22.33 53.09
C GLY A 84 14.65 -23.46 52.79
N ALA A 85 14.60 -24.11 51.61
CA ALA A 85 15.50 -25.23 51.28
C ALA A 85 16.59 -24.93 50.23
N GLY A 86 16.82 -23.65 49.88
CA GLY A 86 17.88 -23.20 48.96
C GLY A 86 17.98 -24.02 47.67
N LYS A 87 19.20 -24.45 47.31
CA LYS A 87 19.52 -25.32 46.15
C LYS A 87 18.82 -26.69 46.16
N LYS A 88 18.07 -27.08 47.19
CA LYS A 88 17.36 -28.38 47.23
C LYS A 88 15.84 -28.24 47.15
N CYS A 89 15.32 -27.02 47.03
CA CYS A 89 13.88 -26.80 47.08
C CYS A 89 13.18 -27.26 45.78
N LYS A 90 11.97 -27.80 45.92
CA LYS A 90 11.13 -28.23 44.78
C LYS A 90 10.75 -27.08 43.84
N HIS A 91 10.68 -25.84 44.34
CA HIS A 91 10.34 -24.66 43.54
C HIS A 91 11.50 -24.20 42.64
N ILE A 92 12.75 -24.31 43.11
CA ILE A 92 13.96 -24.06 42.31
C ILE A 92 14.10 -25.12 41.23
N ALA A 93 13.88 -26.39 41.57
CA ALA A 93 13.86 -27.47 40.59
C ALA A 93 12.76 -27.28 39.53
N ALA A 94 11.58 -26.79 39.92
CA ALA A 94 10.51 -26.46 38.99
C ALA A 94 10.90 -25.31 38.03
N LEU A 95 11.52 -24.24 38.54
CA LEU A 95 12.00 -23.12 37.73
C LEU A 95 13.05 -23.55 36.69
N VAL A 96 14.07 -24.32 37.11
CA VAL A 96 15.09 -24.82 36.18
C VAL A 96 14.48 -25.72 35.10
N HIS A 97 13.54 -26.58 35.49
CA HIS A 97 12.86 -27.44 34.54
C HIS A 97 12.00 -26.67 33.54
N TYR A 98 11.31 -25.62 34.00
CA TYR A 98 10.57 -24.70 33.14
C TYR A 98 11.49 -24.03 32.10
N ILE A 99 12.63 -23.51 32.53
CA ILE A 99 13.61 -22.85 31.66
C ILE A 99 14.15 -23.83 30.60
N ASN A 100 14.50 -25.04 31.00
CA ASN A 100 15.07 -26.03 30.09
C ASN A 100 14.02 -26.72 29.17
N GLN A 101 12.72 -26.52 29.43
CA GLN A 101 11.62 -27.05 28.62
C GLN A 101 10.86 -25.99 27.82
N GLU A 102 11.23 -24.71 27.93
CA GLU A 102 10.77 -23.71 26.97
C GLU A 102 11.35 -24.02 25.58
N ASP A 103 10.74 -24.99 24.90
CA ASP A 103 10.75 -25.04 23.45
C ASP A 103 10.18 -23.72 22.96
N VAL A 104 10.89 -23.05 22.06
CA VAL A 104 10.47 -21.82 21.38
C VAL A 104 9.30 -22.15 20.45
N LYS A 105 8.13 -22.42 21.03
CA LYS A 105 6.87 -22.63 20.30
C LYS A 105 6.18 -21.29 20.17
N SER A 106 6.11 -20.84 18.93
CA SER A 106 5.48 -19.60 18.53
C SER A 106 3.96 -19.68 18.73
N LYS A 107 3.26 -18.55 18.81
CA LYS A 107 1.80 -18.52 19.01
C LYS A 107 0.98 -19.17 17.86
N THR A 108 1.64 -19.64 16.80
CA THR A 108 1.04 -20.46 15.74
C THR A 108 1.00 -21.96 16.05
N ASP A 109 1.61 -22.40 17.15
CA ASP A 109 1.74 -23.83 17.52
C ASP A 109 0.68 -24.32 18.52
N PHE A 110 -0.32 -23.48 18.88
CA PHE A 110 -1.46 -23.87 19.73
C PHE A 110 -2.76 -23.92 18.92
N GLU A 111 -3.62 -24.91 19.23
CA GLU A 111 -4.96 -25.01 18.64
C GLU A 111 -5.81 -23.75 18.92
N LYS A 112 -6.52 -23.30 17.89
CA LYS A 112 -7.32 -22.06 17.86
C LYS A 112 -8.30 -21.96 19.04
N GLN A 113 -8.09 -21.00 19.94
CA GLN A 113 -8.96 -20.76 21.10
C GLN A 113 -10.06 -19.69 20.87
N TRP A 114 -9.95 -18.85 19.84
CA TRP A 114 -10.99 -17.90 19.48
C TRP A 114 -12.08 -18.56 18.60
N GLY A 115 -13.32 -18.56 19.07
CA GLY A 115 -14.50 -19.02 18.31
C GLY A 115 -15.10 -20.36 18.73
N LYS A 116 -14.84 -20.90 19.92
CA LYS A 116 -15.65 -22.02 20.46
C LYS A 116 -17.03 -21.48 20.88
N PRO A 117 -18.14 -21.93 20.25
CA PRO A 117 -19.48 -21.56 20.70
C PRO A 117 -19.71 -22.06 22.14
N SER A 118 -20.55 -21.35 22.91
CA SER A 118 -20.96 -21.83 24.23
C SER A 118 -21.72 -23.16 24.09
N LYS A 119 -21.70 -24.02 25.13
CA LYS A 119 -22.46 -25.29 25.15
C LYS A 119 -23.95 -25.07 24.84
N ALA A 120 -24.52 -23.94 25.26
CA ALA A 120 -25.89 -23.55 24.93
C ALA A 120 -26.11 -23.26 23.43
N GLY A 121 -25.07 -22.81 22.71
CA GLY A 121 -25.09 -22.63 21.26
C GLY A 121 -24.99 -23.95 20.48
N GLU A 122 -24.28 -24.95 21.01
CA GLU A 122 -24.20 -26.29 20.41
C GLU A 122 -25.53 -27.05 20.45
N GLU A 123 -26.33 -26.88 21.49
CA GLU A 123 -27.67 -27.50 21.60
C GLU A 123 -28.71 -26.83 20.70
N LYS A 124 -28.64 -25.50 20.53
CA LYS A 124 -29.62 -24.72 19.77
C LYS A 124 -29.43 -24.82 18.25
N TYR A 125 -28.19 -25.05 17.81
CA TYR A 125 -27.84 -25.27 16.41
C TYR A 125 -27.15 -26.61 16.27
N LYS A 126 -27.92 -27.70 16.18
CA LYS A 126 -27.37 -29.02 15.82
C LYS A 126 -26.54 -28.84 14.55
N LYS A 127 -25.23 -29.04 14.65
CA LYS A 127 -24.32 -29.00 13.49
C LYS A 127 -24.90 -29.94 12.43
N GLY A 128 -25.02 -29.43 11.22
CA GLY A 128 -25.44 -30.24 10.07
C GLY A 128 -24.55 -31.47 9.89
N LYS A 129 -25.00 -32.38 9.03
CA LYS A 129 -24.28 -33.62 8.69
C LYS A 129 -22.80 -33.36 8.40
N THR A 130 -21.93 -34.25 8.87
CA THR A 130 -20.48 -34.12 8.65
C THR A 130 -20.14 -34.18 7.15
N ILE A 131 -19.00 -33.63 6.72
CA ILE A 131 -18.55 -33.72 5.30
C ILE A 131 -18.54 -35.19 4.84
N SER A 132 -18.14 -36.11 5.70
CA SER A 132 -18.18 -37.57 5.48
C SER A 132 -19.59 -38.14 5.27
N GLU A 133 -20.62 -37.52 5.83
CA GLU A 133 -22.03 -37.89 5.63
C GLU A 133 -22.67 -37.21 4.42
N LEU A 134 -22.18 -36.02 4.04
CA LEU A 134 -22.58 -35.31 2.82
C LEU A 134 -21.91 -35.89 1.58
N PHE A 135 -20.68 -36.35 1.72
CA PHE A 135 -19.85 -36.95 0.69
C PHE A 135 -19.46 -38.35 1.15
N ILE A 136 -20.36 -39.31 0.90
CA ILE A 136 -20.09 -40.73 1.13
C ILE A 136 -18.75 -41.06 0.44
N PRO A 137 -17.74 -41.60 1.15
CA PRO A 137 -16.47 -41.95 0.54
C PRO A 137 -16.74 -42.92 -0.60
N LYS A 138 -16.55 -42.47 -1.86
CA LYS A 138 -16.56 -43.39 -2.99
C LYS A 138 -15.50 -44.47 -2.71
N LYS A 139 -15.86 -45.74 -2.93
CA LYS A 139 -14.94 -46.89 -2.81
C LYS A 139 -13.57 -46.49 -3.36
N LYS A 140 -12.51 -46.72 -2.57
CA LYS A 140 -11.14 -46.46 -3.00
C LYS A 140 -10.89 -47.17 -4.34
N PHE A 141 -10.86 -46.41 -5.42
CA PHE A 141 -10.36 -46.92 -6.71
C PHE A 141 -8.87 -47.21 -6.52
N LYS A 142 -8.40 -48.34 -7.09
CA LYS A 142 -6.97 -48.67 -7.07
C LYS A 142 -6.23 -47.59 -7.86
N ALA A 143 -5.17 -47.04 -7.29
CA ALA A 143 -4.43 -45.90 -7.86
C ALA A 143 -3.77 -46.18 -9.23
N ASN A 144 -3.84 -47.42 -9.74
CA ASN A 144 -3.24 -47.81 -11.02
C ASN A 144 -4.06 -47.39 -12.26
N ASP A 145 -5.27 -46.84 -12.10
CA ASP A 145 -6.14 -46.44 -13.23
C ASP A 145 -6.23 -44.92 -13.45
N LEU A 146 -5.52 -44.10 -12.67
CA LEU A 146 -5.53 -42.64 -12.85
C LEU A 146 -4.34 -42.23 -13.74
N GLN A 147 -4.61 -42.05 -15.03
CA GLN A 147 -3.68 -41.37 -15.93
C GLN A 147 -3.45 -39.94 -15.43
N GLU A 148 -2.18 -39.52 -15.41
CA GLU A 148 -1.80 -38.14 -15.10
C GLU A 148 -2.30 -37.25 -16.25
N ILE A 149 -3.41 -36.54 -16.02
CA ILE A 149 -4.04 -35.75 -17.06
C ILE A 149 -3.23 -34.48 -17.28
N ASN A 150 -2.58 -34.36 -18.43
CA ASN A 150 -1.92 -33.12 -18.83
C ASN A 150 -2.95 -32.09 -19.29
N HIS A 151 -2.81 -30.84 -18.83
CA HIS A 151 -3.66 -29.73 -19.21
C HIS A 151 -3.66 -29.45 -20.73
N ILE A 152 -2.55 -29.77 -21.42
CA ILE A 152 -2.46 -29.71 -22.88
C ILE A 152 -3.40 -30.74 -23.54
N GLU A 153 -3.44 -31.96 -22.98
CA GLU A 153 -4.25 -33.08 -23.49
C GLU A 153 -5.75 -32.85 -23.26
N LEU A 154 -6.09 -32.19 -22.15
CA LEU A 154 -7.44 -31.71 -21.87
C LEU A 154 -7.93 -30.68 -22.90
N VAL A 155 -7.06 -29.75 -23.29
CA VAL A 155 -7.38 -28.71 -24.28
C VAL A 155 -7.49 -29.30 -25.68
N SER A 156 -6.58 -30.22 -26.06
CA SER A 156 -6.60 -30.84 -27.39
C SER A 156 -7.77 -31.80 -27.59
N ASN A 157 -8.19 -32.51 -26.53
CA ASN A 157 -9.14 -33.63 -26.68
C ASN A 157 -10.57 -33.28 -26.26
N TYR A 158 -10.79 -32.22 -25.47
CA TYR A 158 -12.09 -31.96 -24.84
C TYR A 158 -12.63 -30.52 -24.98
N ASN A 159 -12.09 -29.69 -25.86
CA ASN A 159 -12.56 -28.31 -26.13
C ASN A 159 -12.88 -27.48 -24.87
N ILE A 160 -12.09 -27.66 -23.81
CA ILE A 160 -12.34 -27.04 -22.51
C ILE A 160 -12.24 -25.50 -22.58
N LEU A 161 -11.57 -24.98 -23.62
CA LEU A 161 -11.45 -23.56 -23.93
C LEU A 161 -12.78 -22.85 -24.26
N ASP A 162 -13.81 -23.60 -24.65
CA ASP A 162 -15.12 -23.03 -24.99
C ASP A 162 -16.01 -22.78 -23.76
N ILE A 163 -15.64 -23.32 -22.60
CA ILE A 163 -16.42 -23.17 -21.37
C ILE A 163 -16.13 -21.78 -20.76
N PRO A 164 -17.13 -20.90 -20.62
CA PRO A 164 -16.92 -19.54 -20.15
C PRO A 164 -16.74 -19.49 -18.63
N CYS A 165 -15.57 -19.88 -18.13
CA CYS A 165 -15.23 -19.81 -16.71
C CYS A 165 -13.79 -19.30 -16.47
N SER A 166 -13.50 -18.91 -15.23
CA SER A 166 -12.20 -18.34 -14.86
C SER A 166 -11.04 -19.30 -15.07
N PHE A 167 -11.26 -20.60 -14.84
CA PHE A 167 -10.25 -21.63 -15.06
C PHE A 167 -9.83 -21.69 -16.52
N THR A 168 -10.80 -21.70 -17.43
CA THR A 168 -10.57 -21.70 -18.88
C THR A 168 -9.79 -20.49 -19.37
N LYS A 169 -10.02 -19.31 -18.80
CA LYS A 169 -9.24 -18.10 -19.10
C LYS A 169 -7.78 -18.19 -18.65
N LEU A 170 -7.53 -18.84 -17.52
CA LEU A 170 -6.16 -19.04 -17.04
C LEU A 170 -5.44 -20.04 -17.94
N LEU A 171 -6.12 -21.14 -18.25
CA LEU A 171 -5.61 -22.21 -19.10
C LEU A 171 -5.27 -21.70 -20.50
N SER A 172 -6.12 -20.86 -21.10
CA SER A 172 -5.84 -20.26 -22.41
C SER A 172 -4.61 -19.36 -22.43
N VAL A 173 -4.21 -18.78 -21.29
CA VAL A 173 -2.97 -18.00 -21.17
C VAL A 173 -1.77 -18.92 -21.01
N GLU A 174 -1.91 -19.99 -20.22
CA GLU A 174 -0.85 -20.98 -19.99
C GLU A 174 -0.53 -21.81 -21.24
N THR A 175 -1.53 -22.10 -22.07
CA THR A 175 -1.36 -22.87 -23.31
C THR A 175 -0.76 -22.06 -24.45
N LYS A 176 -0.63 -20.73 -24.32
CA LYS A 176 -0.01 -19.90 -25.35
C LYS A 176 1.47 -20.19 -25.46
N THR A 177 1.88 -20.54 -26.67
CA THR A 177 3.29 -20.62 -27.05
C THR A 177 3.98 -19.26 -26.89
N GLU A 178 5.31 -19.28 -26.79
CA GLU A 178 6.10 -18.05 -26.75
C GLU A 178 5.90 -17.22 -28.03
N LEU A 179 5.82 -17.89 -29.18
CA LEU A 179 5.51 -17.27 -30.47
C LEU A 179 4.16 -16.54 -30.45
N GLU A 180 3.09 -17.18 -29.95
CA GLU A 180 1.76 -16.55 -29.86
C GLU A 180 1.76 -15.34 -28.93
N ARG A 181 2.50 -15.40 -27.82
CA ARG A 181 2.67 -14.26 -26.91
C ARG A 181 3.41 -13.10 -27.58
N GLU A 182 4.47 -13.40 -28.33
CA GLU A 182 5.21 -12.39 -29.09
C GLU A 182 4.35 -11.78 -30.21
N CYS A 183 3.60 -12.61 -30.94
CA CYS A 183 2.66 -12.15 -31.97
C CYS A 183 1.56 -11.26 -31.37
N GLU A 184 0.92 -11.68 -30.26
CA GLU A 184 -0.09 -10.88 -29.58
C GLU A 184 0.48 -9.55 -29.07
N SER A 185 1.69 -9.57 -28.50
CA SER A 185 2.40 -8.36 -28.08
C SER A 185 2.73 -7.44 -29.26
N CYS A 186 3.16 -8.01 -30.39
CA CYS A 186 3.48 -7.28 -31.61
C CYS A 186 2.22 -6.63 -32.22
N VAL A 187 1.14 -7.40 -32.36
CA VAL A 187 -0.16 -6.92 -32.85
C VAL A 187 -0.68 -5.81 -31.94
N LYS A 188 -0.64 -6.00 -30.62
CA LYS A 188 -1.02 -4.96 -29.66
C LYS A 188 -0.15 -3.72 -29.81
N GLY A 189 1.16 -3.87 -29.96
CA GLY A 189 2.07 -2.76 -30.20
C GLY A 189 1.76 -1.99 -31.49
N LEU A 190 1.38 -2.68 -32.56
CA LEU A 190 0.96 -2.05 -33.82
C LEU A 190 -0.37 -1.29 -33.68
N VAL A 191 -1.35 -1.88 -32.98
CA VAL A 191 -2.63 -1.22 -32.68
C VAL A 191 -2.40 0.03 -31.83
N ASP A 192 -1.64 -0.09 -30.75
CA ASP A 192 -1.29 1.04 -29.88
C ASP A 192 -0.56 2.14 -30.68
N GLN A 193 0.36 1.76 -31.59
CA GLN A 193 1.12 2.72 -32.39
C GLN A 193 0.26 3.41 -33.46
N THR A 194 -0.69 2.70 -34.07
CA THR A 194 -1.63 3.29 -35.04
C THR A 194 -2.59 4.26 -34.35
N GLU A 195 -3.12 3.91 -33.17
CA GLU A 195 -3.93 4.83 -32.35
C GLU A 195 -3.12 6.07 -31.94
N ILE A 196 -1.85 5.89 -31.54
CA ILE A 196 -0.95 7.01 -31.23
C ILE A 196 -0.70 7.90 -32.45
N ASN A 197 -0.49 7.34 -33.64
CA ASN A 197 -0.24 8.11 -34.87
C ASN A 197 -1.48 8.92 -35.29
N GLU A 198 -2.67 8.33 -35.16
CA GLU A 198 -3.92 9.02 -35.41
C GLU A 198 -4.14 10.17 -34.41
N LEU A 199 -3.89 9.91 -33.13
CA LEU A 199 -3.98 10.93 -32.07
C LEU A 199 -2.91 12.02 -32.24
N TYR A 200 -1.70 11.67 -32.68
CA TYR A 200 -0.66 12.64 -33.01
C TYR A 200 -1.11 13.53 -34.18
N SER A 201 -1.76 12.98 -35.20
CA SER A 201 -2.27 13.78 -36.32
C SER A 201 -3.33 14.80 -35.88
N ARG A 202 -4.13 14.46 -34.86
CA ARG A 202 -5.16 15.36 -34.29
C ARG A 202 -4.61 16.36 -33.27
N HIS A 203 -3.69 15.92 -32.41
CA HIS A 203 -3.32 16.65 -31.18
C HIS A 203 -1.83 17.01 -31.10
N GLY A 204 -0.97 16.31 -31.84
CA GLY A 204 0.49 16.47 -31.86
C GLY A 204 0.96 17.85 -32.31
N PRO A 205 0.48 18.41 -33.43
CA PRO A 205 0.89 19.73 -33.90
C PRO A 205 0.67 20.85 -32.86
N SER A 206 -0.41 20.78 -32.10
CA SER A 206 -0.72 21.74 -31.04
C SER A 206 0.23 21.63 -29.86
N LEU A 207 0.64 20.41 -29.51
CA LEU A 207 1.65 20.19 -28.49
C LEU A 207 3.04 20.62 -28.99
N ASP A 208 3.39 20.35 -30.24
CA ASP A 208 4.65 20.80 -30.84
C ASP A 208 4.74 22.33 -30.76
N PHE A 209 3.64 23.03 -31.03
CA PHE A 209 3.57 24.48 -30.85
C PHE A 209 3.80 24.92 -29.39
N ILE A 210 3.21 24.21 -28.43
CA ILE A 210 3.45 24.46 -26.99
C ILE A 210 4.93 24.25 -26.64
N LEU A 211 5.53 23.15 -27.09
CA LEU A 211 6.94 22.82 -26.84
C LEU A 211 7.86 23.87 -27.46
N VAL A 212 7.59 24.28 -28.71
CA VAL A 212 8.33 25.35 -29.39
C VAL A 212 8.21 26.67 -28.62
N ARG A 213 7.02 27.06 -28.19
CA ARG A 213 6.83 28.29 -27.40
C ARG A 213 7.57 28.26 -26.07
N GLN A 214 7.55 27.14 -25.34
CA GLN A 214 8.31 27.01 -24.11
C GLN A 214 9.81 27.24 -24.36
N LYS A 215 10.38 26.59 -25.38
CA LYS A 215 11.79 26.77 -25.75
C LYS A 215 12.12 28.21 -26.12
N LEU A 216 11.27 28.87 -26.91
CA LEU A 216 11.46 30.27 -27.29
C LEU A 216 11.43 31.22 -26.08
N MET A 217 10.52 31.01 -25.13
CA MET A 217 10.46 31.79 -23.88
C MET A 217 11.70 31.58 -23.00
N ASN A 218 12.29 30.39 -23.04
CA ASN A 218 13.45 30.05 -22.22
C ASN A 218 14.76 30.66 -22.76
N PHE A 219 14.90 30.89 -24.07
CA PHE A 219 16.09 31.54 -24.65
C PHE A 219 16.39 32.92 -24.05
N SER A 220 15.38 33.62 -23.53
CA SER A 220 15.51 34.92 -22.86
C SER A 220 16.04 34.86 -21.41
N ASN A 221 16.04 33.70 -20.74
CA ASN A 221 16.28 33.57 -19.30
C ASN A 221 17.44 32.64 -18.91
N PHE A 222 18.41 32.42 -19.80
CA PHE A 222 19.59 31.62 -19.45
C PHE A 222 20.65 32.48 -18.76
N ASN A 223 20.76 32.37 -17.43
CA ASN A 223 22.06 32.31 -16.74
C ASN A 223 21.97 32.07 -15.23
N ASN A 224 21.08 31.20 -14.75
CA ASN A 224 21.29 30.60 -13.44
C ASN A 224 20.88 29.14 -13.49
N PHE A 225 21.84 28.28 -13.87
CA PHE A 225 21.85 26.90 -13.41
C PHE A 225 21.93 26.93 -11.88
N TYR A 226 20.80 27.10 -11.21
CA TYR A 226 20.68 26.71 -9.83
C TYR A 226 20.91 25.20 -9.84
N LYS A 227 22.15 24.80 -9.53
CA LYS A 227 22.52 23.41 -9.23
C LYS A 227 21.52 22.94 -8.19
N PHE A 228 20.52 22.19 -8.66
CA PHE A 228 19.56 21.52 -7.80
C PHE A 228 20.41 20.70 -6.82
N PRO A 229 20.32 20.93 -5.49
CA PRO A 229 21.22 20.29 -4.53
C PRO A 229 20.77 18.84 -4.29
N LEU A 230 20.82 18.03 -5.34
CA LEU A 230 20.52 16.60 -5.29
C LEU A 230 21.77 15.84 -4.86
N ASN A 231 21.59 14.85 -3.99
CA ASN A 231 22.60 13.82 -3.81
C ASN A 231 22.65 12.90 -5.04
N ILE A 232 23.67 12.03 -5.12
CA ILE A 232 23.90 11.19 -6.31
C ILE A 232 22.72 10.26 -6.63
N ASN A 233 22.05 9.72 -5.61
CA ASN A 233 20.91 8.83 -5.80
C ASN A 233 19.68 9.59 -6.31
N GLU A 234 19.43 10.77 -5.76
CA GLU A 234 18.35 11.64 -6.22
C GLU A 234 18.60 12.17 -7.63
N TYR A 235 19.85 12.50 -7.96
CA TYR A 235 20.23 12.93 -9.31
C TYR A 235 20.01 11.82 -10.33
N ASN A 236 20.44 10.59 -10.02
CA ASN A 236 20.19 9.42 -10.87
C ASN A 236 18.69 9.14 -11.02
N TYR A 237 17.92 9.25 -9.93
CA TYR A 237 16.47 9.11 -10.00
C TYR A 237 15.84 10.18 -10.90
N TYR A 238 16.26 11.44 -10.75
CA TYR A 238 15.80 12.57 -11.53
C TYR A 238 16.03 12.36 -13.04
N LEU A 239 17.26 12.01 -13.43
CA LEU A 239 17.59 11.74 -14.83
C LEU A 239 16.79 10.57 -15.42
N ASN A 240 16.62 9.48 -14.66
CA ASN A 240 15.98 8.26 -15.17
C ASN A 240 14.45 8.32 -15.18
N ASN A 241 13.83 9.06 -14.26
CA ASN A 241 12.39 9.02 -14.03
C ASN A 241 11.65 10.33 -14.29
N ILE A 242 12.33 11.48 -14.15
CA ILE A 242 11.72 12.80 -14.25
C ILE A 242 12.01 13.43 -15.60
N VAL A 243 13.29 13.44 -16.00
CA VAL A 243 13.72 13.99 -17.29
C VAL A 243 13.08 13.20 -18.43
N VAL A 244 12.54 13.94 -19.39
CA VAL A 244 11.86 13.41 -20.57
C VAL A 244 12.28 14.23 -21.78
N ASN A 245 12.56 13.56 -22.89
CA ASN A 245 12.81 14.22 -24.17
C ASN A 245 11.49 14.59 -24.86
N ASP A 246 11.56 15.39 -25.92
CA ASP A 246 10.39 15.88 -26.65
C ASP A 246 9.49 14.75 -27.14
N ASN A 247 10.07 13.72 -27.77
CA ASN A 247 9.31 12.57 -28.28
C ASN A 247 8.55 11.84 -27.16
N LYS A 248 9.16 11.70 -25.99
CA LYS A 248 8.54 11.08 -24.82
C LYS A 248 7.47 11.99 -24.21
N MET A 249 7.65 13.30 -24.23
CA MET A 249 6.62 14.27 -23.81
C MET A 249 5.39 14.17 -24.71
N ILE A 250 5.57 14.09 -26.02
CA ILE A 250 4.48 13.90 -27.00
C ILE A 250 3.74 12.58 -26.72
N LYS A 251 4.48 11.49 -26.55
CA LYS A 251 3.89 10.19 -26.24
C LYS A 251 3.10 10.22 -24.92
N ILE A 252 3.66 10.82 -23.87
CA ILE A 252 2.98 10.96 -22.58
C ILE A 252 1.70 11.77 -22.75
N PHE A 253 1.76 12.91 -23.43
CA PHE A 253 0.59 13.74 -23.68
C PHE A 253 -0.54 12.95 -24.33
N ILE A 254 -0.25 12.26 -25.44
CA ILE A 254 -1.25 11.46 -26.18
C ILE A 254 -1.85 10.35 -25.33
N GLN A 255 -1.01 9.57 -24.64
CA GLN A 255 -1.46 8.46 -23.78
C GLN A 255 -2.26 8.93 -22.54
N THR A 256 -2.30 10.24 -22.30
CA THR A 256 -2.91 10.83 -21.11
C THR A 256 -4.03 11.82 -21.43
N ILE A 257 -4.50 11.87 -22.70
CA ILE A 257 -5.64 12.70 -23.12
C ILE A 257 -6.90 12.41 -22.30
N LYS A 258 -7.16 11.14 -21.96
CA LYS A 258 -8.30 10.75 -21.10
C LYS A 258 -8.11 11.08 -19.61
N GLN A 259 -7.03 11.77 -19.27
CA GLN A 259 -6.71 12.28 -17.93
C GLN A 259 -6.94 11.28 -16.80
N SER A 260 -7.92 11.51 -15.92
CA SER A 260 -8.17 10.68 -14.74
C SER A 260 -8.52 9.22 -15.04
N GLU A 261 -8.98 8.92 -16.26
CA GLU A 261 -9.22 7.54 -16.70
C GLU A 261 -7.93 6.82 -17.13
N SER A 262 -6.85 7.57 -17.39
CA SER A 262 -5.55 7.02 -17.77
C SER A 262 -4.67 6.73 -16.56
N LYS A 263 -4.31 5.45 -16.38
CA LYS A 263 -3.33 5.05 -15.37
C LYS A 263 -1.99 5.76 -15.55
N THR A 264 -1.54 5.92 -16.80
CA THR A 264 -0.32 6.65 -17.16
C THR A 264 -0.36 8.09 -16.67
N TRP A 265 -1.51 8.75 -16.76
CA TRP A 265 -1.67 10.14 -16.30
C TRP A 265 -1.46 10.24 -14.78
N VAL A 266 -2.03 9.31 -14.01
CA VAL A 266 -1.85 9.24 -12.55
C VAL A 266 -0.38 9.02 -12.19
N GLU A 267 0.28 8.04 -12.84
CA GLU A 267 1.69 7.71 -12.59
C GLU A 267 2.63 8.89 -12.92
N GLN A 268 2.40 9.58 -14.04
CA GLN A 268 3.24 10.71 -14.44
C GLN A 268 3.03 11.95 -13.55
N ARG A 269 1.83 12.15 -13.01
CA ARG A 269 1.51 13.24 -12.05
C ARG A 269 2.01 12.97 -10.63
N GLN A 270 2.23 11.72 -10.24
CA GLN A 270 2.85 11.42 -8.94
C GLN A 270 4.33 11.82 -8.92
N LYS A 271 5.00 11.74 -10.07
CA LYS A 271 6.41 12.11 -10.22
C LYS A 271 6.66 13.62 -10.29
N ARG A 272 5.60 14.44 -10.41
CA ARG A 272 5.69 15.86 -10.77
C ARG A 272 4.79 16.73 -9.90
N ILE A 273 5.17 18.00 -9.74
CA ILE A 273 4.33 19.02 -9.13
C ILE A 273 3.38 19.52 -10.20
N SER A 274 2.09 19.18 -10.05
CA SER A 274 1.04 19.65 -10.97
C SER A 274 0.56 21.05 -10.62
N ALA A 275 -0.01 21.77 -11.59
CA ALA A 275 -0.64 23.07 -11.37
C ALA A 275 -1.58 23.10 -10.15
N THR A 276 -2.43 22.07 -10.01
CA THR A 276 -3.36 21.92 -8.88
C THR A 276 -2.69 21.77 -7.50
N LYS A 277 -1.43 21.31 -7.45
CA LYS A 277 -0.66 21.10 -6.22
C LYS A 277 0.24 22.31 -5.89
N THR A 278 0.51 23.17 -6.87
CA THR A 278 1.50 24.25 -6.78
C THR A 278 1.18 25.24 -5.67
N HIS A 279 -0.09 25.63 -5.53
CA HIS A 279 -0.52 26.55 -4.46
C HIS A 279 -0.20 26.00 -3.06
N GLN A 280 -0.41 24.69 -2.85
CA GLN A 280 -0.10 24.04 -1.58
C GLN A 280 1.41 24.00 -1.32
N VAL A 281 2.22 23.76 -2.35
CA VAL A 281 3.69 23.71 -2.23
C VAL A 281 4.26 25.07 -1.87
N ILE A 282 3.79 26.15 -2.52
CA ILE A 282 4.34 27.50 -2.33
C ILE A 282 3.94 28.08 -0.96
N ASN A 283 2.68 27.87 -0.53
CA ASN A 283 2.14 28.52 0.67
C ASN A 283 2.23 27.67 1.94
N THR A 284 2.90 26.50 1.88
CA THR A 284 3.03 25.62 3.04
C THR A 284 3.95 26.20 4.11
N ARG A 285 3.56 26.05 5.37
CA ARG A 285 4.43 26.26 6.54
C ARG A 285 5.01 24.95 7.08
N MET A 286 4.67 23.83 6.43
CA MET A 286 5.14 22.49 6.82
C MET A 286 6.51 22.19 6.20
N SER A 287 7.21 21.20 6.75
CA SER A 287 8.43 20.70 6.11
C SER A 287 8.12 20.08 4.74
N TYR A 288 9.05 20.26 3.79
CA TYR A 288 8.90 19.73 2.43
C TYR A 288 8.66 18.21 2.40
N GLN A 289 9.26 17.45 3.33
CA GLN A 289 9.02 16.01 3.43
C GLN A 289 7.55 15.68 3.73
N LYS A 290 6.90 16.45 4.63
CA LYS A 290 5.48 16.24 4.94
C LYS A 290 4.60 16.60 3.76
N VAL A 291 4.93 17.70 3.06
CA VAL A 291 4.22 18.10 1.84
C VAL A 291 4.35 17.01 0.78
N ALA A 292 5.55 16.49 0.54
CA ALA A 292 5.79 15.39 -0.40
C ALA A 292 4.94 14.16 -0.05
N ASN A 293 4.91 13.74 1.22
CA ASN A 293 4.09 12.61 1.66
C ASN A 293 2.59 12.85 1.40
N ILE A 294 2.08 14.07 1.63
CA ILE A 294 0.69 14.43 1.36
C ILE A 294 0.41 14.38 -0.16
N LEU A 295 1.30 14.96 -0.97
CA LEU A 295 1.14 15.01 -2.43
C LEU A 295 1.22 13.63 -3.08
N MET A 296 1.92 12.69 -2.44
CA MET A 296 2.03 11.28 -2.84
C MET A 296 0.88 10.41 -2.28
N SER A 297 0.19 10.87 -1.24
CA SER A 297 -0.91 10.11 -0.65
C SER A 297 -2.14 10.15 -1.57
N ASN A 298 -2.62 8.97 -1.95
CA ASN A 298 -3.91 8.82 -2.64
C ASN A 298 -5.04 8.86 -1.60
N SER A 299 -5.33 10.05 -1.06
CA SER A 299 -6.46 10.21 -0.15
C SER A 299 -7.76 10.15 -0.93
N VAL A 300 -8.63 9.19 -0.59
CA VAL A 300 -9.98 9.11 -1.15
C VAL A 300 -10.78 10.32 -0.67
N LEU A 301 -11.32 11.09 -1.61
CA LEU A 301 -12.23 12.20 -1.29
C LEU A 301 -13.48 11.66 -0.62
N LYS A 302 -13.93 12.29 0.48
CA LYS A 302 -15.12 11.89 1.23
C LYS A 302 -16.06 13.07 1.43
N GLY A 303 -17.35 12.77 1.61
CA GLY A 303 -18.39 13.76 1.91
C GLY A 303 -18.58 14.79 0.79
N LYS A 304 -18.76 16.07 1.17
CA LYS A 304 -19.05 17.18 0.25
C LYS A 304 -18.04 17.30 -0.90
N ALA A 305 -16.76 17.06 -0.64
CA ALA A 305 -15.72 17.14 -1.67
C ALA A 305 -15.94 16.09 -2.79
N SER A 306 -16.32 14.87 -2.44
CA SER A 306 -16.62 13.83 -3.43
C SER A 306 -17.83 14.19 -4.27
N ILE A 307 -18.88 14.77 -3.66
CA ILE A 307 -20.10 15.16 -4.36
C ILE A 307 -19.80 16.29 -5.37
N ASN A 308 -19.03 17.30 -4.95
CA ASN A 308 -18.65 18.41 -5.82
C ASN A 308 -17.81 17.93 -7.02
N VAL A 309 -16.87 17.00 -6.78
CA VAL A 309 -16.04 16.43 -7.86
C VAL A 309 -16.89 15.58 -8.81
N CYS A 310 -17.79 14.72 -8.30
CA CYS A 310 -18.71 13.96 -9.15
C CYS A 310 -19.58 14.88 -10.01
N TYR A 311 -20.11 15.96 -9.43
CA TYR A 311 -20.89 16.94 -10.17
C TYR A 311 -20.06 17.59 -11.29
N GLY A 312 -18.82 18.01 -10.98
CA GLY A 312 -17.89 18.55 -11.97
C GLY A 312 -17.66 17.58 -13.13
N LEU A 313 -17.33 16.32 -12.84
CA LEU A 313 -17.10 15.29 -13.86
C LEU A 313 -18.32 15.06 -14.77
N MET A 314 -19.54 15.16 -14.23
CA MET A 314 -20.77 15.00 -15.01
C MET A 314 -21.09 16.22 -15.89
N THR A 315 -20.67 17.42 -15.48
CA THR A 315 -21.11 18.69 -16.08
C THR A 315 -20.05 19.36 -16.93
N GLU A 316 -18.78 19.01 -16.78
CA GLU A 316 -17.66 19.58 -17.53
C GLU A 316 -17.84 19.44 -19.04
N LYS A 317 -18.23 18.25 -19.53
CA LYS A 317 -18.51 18.02 -20.96
C LYS A 317 -19.63 18.91 -21.49
N ILE A 318 -20.68 19.10 -20.70
CA ILE A 318 -21.81 19.98 -21.05
C ILE A 318 -21.33 21.44 -21.14
N ALA A 319 -20.46 21.87 -20.23
CA ALA A 319 -19.86 23.20 -20.27
C ALA A 319 -18.99 23.41 -21.50
N ILE A 320 -18.18 22.42 -21.89
CA ILE A 320 -17.40 22.43 -23.14
C ILE A 320 -18.33 22.58 -24.34
N GLU A 321 -19.37 21.75 -24.44
CA GLU A 321 -20.33 21.82 -25.55
C GLU A 321 -21.03 23.18 -25.65
N SER A 322 -21.43 23.76 -24.52
CA SER A 322 -22.04 25.09 -24.46
C SER A 322 -21.07 26.18 -24.92
N TYR A 323 -19.81 26.06 -24.51
CA TYR A 323 -18.74 26.97 -24.93
C TYR A 323 -18.53 26.92 -26.45
N LEU A 324 -18.43 25.73 -27.04
CA LEU A 324 -18.20 25.55 -28.47
C LEU A 324 -19.41 25.97 -29.32
N LYS A 325 -20.63 25.85 -28.80
CA LYS A 325 -21.83 26.41 -29.45
C LYS A 325 -21.82 27.93 -29.47
N THR A 326 -21.27 28.56 -28.43
CA THR A 326 -21.20 30.03 -28.30
C THR A 326 -20.07 30.61 -29.16
N TYR A 327 -18.93 29.93 -29.21
CA TYR A 327 -17.75 30.35 -29.96
C TYR A 327 -17.50 29.40 -31.12
N THR A 328 -18.15 29.65 -32.26
CA THR A 328 -18.11 28.77 -33.44
C THR A 328 -16.86 28.92 -34.30
N GLU A 329 -16.10 30.01 -34.14
CA GLU A 329 -14.86 30.29 -34.88
C GLU A 329 -13.59 29.73 -34.20
N CYS A 330 -13.71 28.62 -33.49
CA CYS A 330 -12.55 28.00 -32.87
C CYS A 330 -12.68 26.48 -32.76
N ASP A 331 -11.56 25.80 -32.92
CA ASP A 331 -11.48 24.36 -32.67
C ASP A 331 -11.10 24.11 -31.21
N TYR A 332 -11.54 22.96 -30.71
CA TYR A 332 -11.24 22.50 -29.37
C TYR A 332 -10.40 21.23 -29.43
N ILE A 333 -9.36 21.21 -28.60
CA ILE A 333 -8.46 20.08 -28.45
C ILE A 333 -8.48 19.64 -26.99
N GLU A 334 -8.85 18.37 -26.80
CA GLU A 334 -8.69 17.69 -25.51
C GLU A 334 -7.21 17.65 -25.14
N CYS A 335 -6.91 17.95 -23.88
CA CYS A 335 -5.53 18.06 -23.43
C CYS A 335 -5.13 16.91 -22.53
N GLY A 336 -4.01 16.27 -22.88
CA GLY A 336 -3.30 15.36 -21.99
C GLY A 336 -2.38 16.08 -21.01
N LEU A 337 -1.47 15.33 -20.40
CA LEU A 337 -0.48 15.88 -19.47
C LEU A 337 0.62 16.63 -20.24
N VAL A 338 0.72 17.94 -20.02
CA VAL A 338 1.79 18.80 -20.54
C VAL A 338 2.90 18.89 -19.51
N ILE A 339 4.11 18.50 -19.90
CA ILE A 339 5.32 18.57 -19.06
C ILE A 339 6.11 19.82 -19.45
N HIS A 340 6.68 20.50 -18.47
CA HIS A 340 7.55 21.64 -18.74
C HIS A 340 8.91 21.17 -19.26
N THR A 341 9.34 21.71 -20.40
CA THR A 341 10.56 21.31 -21.12
C THR A 341 11.84 21.49 -20.30
N GLU A 342 12.00 22.64 -19.66
CA GLU A 342 13.18 22.94 -18.82
C GLU A 342 13.10 22.38 -17.39
N TYR A 343 11.91 22.44 -16.79
CA TYR A 343 11.63 21.96 -15.44
C TYR A 343 10.74 20.72 -15.48
N PRO A 344 11.22 19.55 -15.91
CA PRO A 344 10.39 18.36 -16.14
C PRO A 344 9.75 17.78 -14.87
N TRP A 345 10.07 18.33 -13.69
CA TRP A 345 9.39 18.10 -12.43
C TRP A 345 8.07 18.91 -12.29
N LEU A 346 7.77 19.81 -13.22
CA LEU A 346 6.51 20.55 -13.33
C LEU A 346 5.62 19.97 -14.44
N CYS A 347 4.30 19.96 -14.20
CA CYS A 347 3.32 19.62 -15.22
C CYS A 347 1.97 20.33 -15.05
N ALA A 348 1.20 20.37 -16.13
CA ALA A 348 -0.18 20.83 -16.16
C ALA A 348 -1.04 19.88 -17.01
N SER A 349 -2.34 19.88 -16.76
CA SER A 349 -3.33 19.14 -17.56
C SER A 349 -4.55 20.05 -17.65
N PRO A 350 -4.52 21.05 -18.54
CA PRO A 350 -5.67 21.95 -18.69
C PRO A 350 -6.88 21.18 -19.22
N ASP A 351 -8.07 21.75 -19.06
CA ASP A 351 -9.31 21.09 -19.47
C ASP A 351 -9.43 21.06 -20.99
N GLY A 352 -8.86 22.05 -21.68
CA GLY A 352 -8.63 21.97 -23.12
C GLY A 352 -7.82 23.13 -23.69
N LEU A 353 -7.55 23.04 -24.98
CA LEU A 353 -6.89 24.07 -25.76
C LEU A 353 -7.83 24.57 -26.84
N ILE A 354 -7.94 25.89 -26.97
CA ILE A 354 -8.71 26.52 -28.04
C ILE A 354 -7.76 26.93 -29.15
N ILE A 355 -8.07 26.48 -30.36
CA ILE A 355 -7.31 26.75 -31.57
C ILE A 355 -8.08 27.75 -32.42
N LYS A 356 -7.40 28.80 -32.87
CA LYS A 356 -7.91 29.75 -33.86
C LYS A 356 -6.87 29.90 -34.96
N ASN A 357 -7.30 29.79 -36.22
CA ASN A 357 -6.42 29.89 -37.40
C ASN A 357 -5.21 28.94 -37.33
N GLY A 358 -5.42 27.71 -36.88
CA GLY A 358 -4.36 26.69 -36.76
C GLY A 358 -3.31 26.94 -35.68
N LYS A 359 -3.56 27.87 -34.74
CA LYS A 359 -2.66 28.16 -33.61
C LYS A 359 -3.40 28.11 -32.28
N VAL A 360 -2.69 27.72 -31.22
CA VAL A 360 -3.21 27.80 -29.84
C VAL A 360 -3.44 29.27 -29.50
N ASP A 361 -4.71 29.62 -29.32
CA ASP A 361 -5.18 30.96 -28.96
C ASP A 361 -5.22 31.12 -27.44
N ARG A 362 -5.86 30.18 -26.75
CA ARG A 362 -6.06 30.23 -25.29
C ARG A 362 -6.19 28.85 -24.67
N VAL A 363 -5.91 28.79 -23.37
CA VAL A 363 -6.08 27.59 -22.53
C VAL A 363 -7.43 27.67 -21.84
N LEU A 364 -8.18 26.58 -21.85
CA LEU A 364 -9.48 26.47 -21.22
C LEU A 364 -9.33 25.83 -19.83
N GLU A 365 -9.88 26.49 -18.81
CA GLU A 365 -10.03 25.97 -17.46
C GLU A 365 -11.52 26.12 -17.09
N ILE A 366 -12.17 25.01 -16.82
CA ILE A 366 -13.60 24.90 -16.56
C ILE A 366 -13.81 24.69 -15.07
N LYS A 367 -14.86 25.35 -14.56
CA LYS A 367 -15.32 25.19 -13.19
C LYS A 367 -16.83 25.02 -13.21
N CYS A 368 -17.29 23.91 -12.62
CA CYS A 368 -18.70 23.58 -12.48
C CYS A 368 -19.07 23.54 -10.97
N PRO A 369 -19.34 24.70 -10.36
CA PRO A 369 -19.64 24.76 -8.93
C PRO A 369 -21.06 24.27 -8.64
N ILE A 370 -21.18 23.22 -7.83
CA ILE A 370 -22.47 22.63 -7.46
C ILE A 370 -23.43 23.63 -6.79
N SER A 371 -22.90 24.68 -6.14
CA SER A 371 -23.71 25.74 -5.52
C SER A 371 -24.55 26.51 -6.54
N CYS A 372 -24.12 26.55 -7.79
CA CYS A 372 -24.79 27.23 -8.91
C CYS A 372 -25.64 26.27 -9.75
N THR A 373 -26.02 25.10 -9.21
CA THR A 373 -26.88 24.15 -9.95
C THR A 373 -28.23 24.79 -10.31
N ASN A 374 -28.86 25.48 -9.34
CA ASN A 374 -30.18 26.12 -9.50
C ASN A 374 -30.11 27.64 -9.36
N THR A 375 -28.90 28.20 -9.29
CA THR A 375 -28.69 29.64 -9.15
C THR A 375 -27.70 30.10 -10.23
N PRO A 376 -27.98 31.18 -10.96
CA PRO A 376 -27.03 31.75 -11.91
C PRO A 376 -25.70 32.09 -11.24
N ILE A 377 -24.60 32.16 -12.00
CA ILE A 377 -23.30 32.61 -11.47
C ILE A 377 -23.38 34.07 -11.00
N GLU A 378 -24.17 34.88 -11.71
CA GLU A 378 -24.43 36.29 -11.41
C GLU A 378 -25.94 36.52 -11.29
N THR A 379 -26.36 37.23 -10.25
CA THR A 379 -27.75 37.68 -10.07
C THR A 379 -27.72 39.13 -9.63
N ASP A 380 -28.36 40.04 -10.37
CA ASP A 380 -28.39 41.48 -10.05
C ASP A 380 -27.01 42.11 -9.80
N ARG A 381 -26.01 41.80 -10.65
CA ARG A 381 -24.59 42.21 -10.49
C ARG A 381 -23.89 41.68 -9.24
N LYS A 382 -24.48 40.72 -8.55
CA LYS A 382 -23.86 40.00 -7.43
C LYS A 382 -23.40 38.63 -7.88
N LEU A 383 -22.13 38.33 -7.62
CA LEU A 383 -21.54 37.03 -7.92
C LEU A 383 -21.88 36.04 -6.81
N ASN A 384 -22.45 34.89 -7.18
CA ASN A 384 -22.80 33.81 -6.26
C ASN A 384 -21.60 32.93 -5.90
N LEU A 385 -20.43 33.21 -6.46
CA LEU A 385 -19.16 32.53 -6.21
C LEU A 385 -18.19 33.47 -5.52
N SER A 386 -17.75 33.12 -4.31
CA SER A 386 -16.92 33.97 -3.45
C SER A 386 -15.51 34.25 -3.99
N TYR A 387 -15.05 33.43 -4.93
CA TYR A 387 -13.71 33.53 -5.54
C TYR A 387 -13.72 34.33 -6.85
N LEU A 388 -14.89 34.77 -7.34
CA LEU A 388 -14.99 35.65 -8.50
C LEU A 388 -15.15 37.10 -8.04
N LYS A 389 -14.54 38.03 -8.79
CA LYS A 389 -14.58 39.47 -8.51
C LYS A 389 -14.56 40.22 -9.83
N TYR A 390 -15.34 41.30 -9.91
CA TYR A 390 -15.22 42.21 -11.03
C TYR A 390 -13.84 42.89 -11.05
N ASP A 391 -13.26 42.97 -12.23
CA ASP A 391 -12.14 43.84 -12.51
C ASP A 391 -12.59 45.32 -12.59
N SER A 392 -11.63 46.21 -12.80
CA SER A 392 -11.88 47.66 -12.94
C SER A 392 -12.77 48.04 -14.13
N TYR A 393 -13.00 47.11 -15.07
CA TYR A 393 -13.80 47.29 -16.27
C TYR A 393 -15.19 46.63 -16.18
N GLY A 394 -15.53 46.06 -15.02
CA GLY A 394 -16.81 45.38 -14.80
C GLY A 394 -16.89 44.01 -15.47
N LYS A 395 -15.76 43.38 -15.80
CA LYS A 395 -15.69 41.97 -16.22
C LYS A 395 -15.36 41.08 -15.03
N VAL A 396 -15.98 39.90 -14.97
CA VAL A 396 -15.81 38.89 -13.91
C VAL A 396 -14.51 38.12 -14.05
#